data_AF-A0A1Z5K964-F1
#
_entry.id   AF-A0A1Z5K964-F1
#
_cell.length_a   1.000
_cell.length_b   1.000
_cell.length_c   1.000
_cell.angle_alpha   90.00
_cell.angle_beta   90.00
_cell.angle_gamma   90.00
#
_symmetry.space_group_name_H-M   'P 1'
#
loop_
_entity.id
_entity.type
_entity.pdbx_description
1 polymer ?
#
loop_
_entity_poly.entity_id
_entity_poly.type
_entity_poly.pdbx_seq_one_letter_code
_entity_poly.pdbx_strand_id
1 'polypeptide(L)'
;MGANGLLVVLNSFALTTLAQCFSTIPYLRSIPRPCSLHATREDRSSSIDYDVHLFSLKWSSLDDPINFSKTVRDTWRWKDEVLGDGRDFFVPRPKTLHALQEYILQSAAAHCDGKEINSWLLECVVLSNCARFEIILLARDKATTLEFLSGCLVAQTQSFTDLPFKQLQTSFDRPGNIDGLAKVKEADRQRVSDLAEERHWNQLEGAENVCRHLCMIAAGMADRPSRPGRTFPFQPFSSRDAHILLQLKRTLENARSAPRIALLLRYALIAGKAVRNPEKIEELRKLRRYGTGNTKYDSTPPSHVLEHVTQV
;
A
#
# COMPACT_ATOMS: atom_id res chain seq x y z
N MET A 1 -1.67 -8.64 29.51
CA MET A 1 -0.57 -7.76 29.05
C MET A 1 -0.58 -7.78 27.54
N GLY A 2 -1.24 -6.79 26.95
CA GLY A 2 -1.75 -6.85 25.57
C GLY A 2 -0.79 -6.28 24.53
N ALA A 3 -1.14 -6.51 23.26
CA ALA A 3 -0.60 -6.07 21.95
C ALA A 3 0.44 -4.92 21.88
N ASN A 4 0.48 -4.00 22.84
CA ASN A 4 1.42 -2.88 22.92
C ASN A 4 2.88 -3.31 23.15
N GLY A 5 3.13 -4.42 23.85
CA GLY A 5 4.50 -4.95 24.04
C GLY A 5 5.10 -5.48 22.73
N LEU A 6 4.27 -6.13 21.91
CA LEU A 6 4.64 -6.63 20.57
C LEU A 6 5.01 -5.50 19.62
N LEU A 7 4.25 -4.40 19.67
CA LEU A 7 4.44 -3.26 18.78
C LEU A 7 5.72 -2.49 19.10
N VAL A 8 6.12 -2.40 20.37
CA VAL A 8 7.37 -1.74 20.81
C VAL A 8 8.58 -2.59 20.43
N VAL A 9 8.51 -3.92 20.61
CA VAL A 9 9.59 -4.82 20.22
C VAL A 9 9.70 -4.92 18.70
N LEU A 10 8.60 -4.92 17.95
CA LEU A 10 8.63 -4.89 16.49
C LEU A 10 9.03 -3.53 15.94
N ASN A 11 8.72 -2.41 16.61
CA ASN A 11 9.24 -1.10 16.22
C ASN A 11 10.74 -1.02 16.45
N SER A 12 11.20 -1.49 17.60
CA SER A 12 12.62 -1.52 17.93
C SER A 12 13.34 -2.55 17.05
N PHE A 13 12.79 -3.74 16.81
CA PHE A 13 13.39 -4.77 15.95
C PHE A 13 13.29 -4.41 14.47
N ALA A 14 12.19 -3.86 13.96
CA ALA A 14 12.14 -3.40 12.58
C ALA A 14 13.15 -2.26 12.37
N LEU A 15 13.26 -1.27 13.27
CA LEU A 15 14.27 -0.21 13.15
C LEU A 15 15.70 -0.69 13.40
N THR A 16 15.94 -1.51 14.42
CA THR A 16 17.27 -2.00 14.81
C THR A 16 17.73 -3.10 13.88
N THR A 17 16.85 -3.95 13.37
CA THR A 17 17.11 -4.95 12.32
C THR A 17 17.10 -4.32 10.94
N LEU A 18 16.35 -3.24 10.66
CA LEU A 18 16.61 -2.42 9.46
C LEU A 18 18.02 -1.84 9.56
N ALA A 19 18.35 -1.12 10.64
CA ALA A 19 19.67 -0.52 10.87
C ALA A 19 20.81 -1.57 10.91
N GLN A 20 20.58 -2.73 11.52
CA GLN A 20 21.54 -3.83 11.56
C GLN A 20 21.62 -4.53 10.20
N CYS A 21 20.52 -4.79 9.49
CA CYS A 21 20.55 -5.32 8.12
C CYS A 21 21.29 -4.36 7.18
N PHE A 22 21.14 -3.04 7.35
CA PHE A 22 21.95 -2.03 6.66
C PHE A 22 23.46 -2.16 6.98
N SER A 23 23.80 -2.62 8.19
CA SER A 23 25.20 -2.78 8.63
C SER A 23 25.82 -4.15 8.32
N THR A 24 25.04 -5.24 8.30
CA THR A 24 25.51 -6.64 8.26
C THR A 24 25.30 -7.35 6.93
N ILE A 25 24.45 -6.84 6.03
CA ILE A 25 24.26 -7.44 4.69
C ILE A 25 25.19 -6.73 3.70
N PRO A 26 26.28 -7.37 3.20
CA PRO A 26 27.24 -6.73 2.29
C PRO A 26 26.58 -6.22 1.00
N TYR A 27 25.50 -6.89 0.56
CA TYR A 27 24.70 -6.52 -0.61
C TYR A 27 23.83 -5.27 -0.39
N LEU A 28 23.55 -4.87 0.86
CA LEU A 28 22.83 -3.62 1.16
C LEU A 28 23.77 -2.42 1.30
N ARG A 29 25.08 -2.64 1.43
CA ARG A 29 26.07 -1.55 1.39
C ARG A 29 26.26 -0.98 -0.02
N SER A 30 25.92 -1.75 -1.06
CA SER A 30 25.89 -1.28 -2.46
C SER A 30 24.56 -0.63 -2.84
N ILE A 31 23.49 -0.85 -2.06
CA ILE A 31 22.30 -0.02 -2.17
C ILE A 31 22.69 1.30 -1.49
N PRO A 32 22.58 2.45 -2.18
CA PRO A 32 22.81 3.73 -1.53
C PRO A 32 21.99 3.73 -0.23
N ARG A 33 22.61 4.13 0.89
CA ARG A 33 21.85 4.43 2.11
C ARG A 33 20.63 5.25 1.69
N PRO A 34 19.50 5.21 2.41
CA PRO A 34 18.52 6.27 2.27
C PRO A 34 19.25 7.55 2.67
N CYS A 35 19.97 8.15 1.70
CA CYS A 35 20.40 9.50 1.71
C CYS A 35 19.12 10.21 2.08
N SER A 36 19.17 10.94 3.20
CA SER A 36 18.34 12.10 3.43
C SER A 36 17.63 12.45 2.13
N LEU A 37 16.33 12.13 2.02
CA LEU A 37 15.55 12.52 0.84
C LEU A 37 15.49 14.05 0.72
N HIS A 38 15.99 14.79 1.71
CA HIS A 38 16.40 16.18 1.53
C HIS A 38 17.52 16.24 0.50
N ALA A 39 17.20 16.90 -0.61
CA ALA A 39 18.12 17.34 -1.63
C ALA A 39 19.45 17.81 -1.02
N THR A 40 20.55 17.45 -1.66
CA THR A 40 21.91 17.88 -1.31
C THR A 40 21.94 19.37 -1.01
N ARG A 41 22.40 19.69 0.20
CA ARG A 41 22.30 20.95 0.98
C ARG A 41 22.88 22.22 0.32
N GLU A 42 23.25 22.22 -0.95
CA GLU A 42 24.01 23.33 -1.57
C GLU A 42 23.20 24.30 -2.43
N ASP A 43 21.92 24.07 -2.71
CA ASP A 43 21.04 25.10 -3.34
C ASP A 43 19.94 25.56 -2.38
N ARG A 44 20.20 26.64 -1.65
CA ARG A 44 19.29 27.27 -0.67
C ARG A 44 18.32 28.29 -1.28
N SER A 45 18.05 28.26 -2.59
CA SER A 45 16.96 29.03 -3.18
C SER A 45 15.73 28.12 -3.36
N SER A 46 14.84 28.17 -2.38
CA SER A 46 13.55 27.46 -2.32
C SER A 46 13.63 25.94 -2.55
N SER A 47 14.18 25.19 -1.58
CA SER A 47 13.97 23.74 -1.50
C SER A 47 12.48 23.50 -1.35
N ILE A 48 11.83 23.13 -2.43
CA ILE A 48 10.44 22.68 -2.41
C ILE A 48 10.45 21.33 -1.71
N ASP A 49 9.99 21.28 -0.47
CA ASP A 49 9.93 20.05 0.30
C ASP A 49 8.79 19.17 -0.23
N TYR A 50 9.16 18.01 -0.75
CA TYR A 50 8.23 16.92 -1.05
C TYR A 50 8.34 15.90 0.07
N ASP A 51 7.20 15.32 0.44
CA ASP A 51 7.16 14.19 1.36
C ASP A 51 6.39 13.01 0.75
N VAL A 52 6.63 11.83 1.33
CA VAL A 52 5.96 10.60 0.97
C VAL A 52 4.70 10.47 1.80
N HIS A 53 3.57 10.41 1.11
CA HIS A 53 2.26 10.19 1.72
C HIS A 53 1.73 8.82 1.32
N LEU A 54 1.07 8.13 2.25
CA LEU A 54 0.32 6.91 1.97
C LEU A 54 -1.11 7.07 2.44
N PHE A 55 -2.03 6.82 1.51
CA PHE A 55 -3.47 6.83 1.74
C PHE A 55 -4.00 5.40 1.57
N SER A 56 -4.44 4.80 2.66
CA SER A 56 -5.02 3.46 2.67
C SER A 56 -6.52 3.56 2.94
N LEU A 57 -7.33 3.18 1.96
CA LEU A 57 -8.78 3.22 2.09
C LEU A 57 -9.21 2.22 3.17
N LYS A 58 -9.93 2.70 4.18
CA LYS A 58 -10.48 1.83 5.23
C LYS A 58 -11.64 1.03 4.66
N TRP A 59 -11.84 -0.14 5.25
CA TRP A 59 -13.05 -0.91 5.05
C TRP A 59 -13.75 -1.04 6.40
N SER A 60 -15.07 -0.91 6.34
CA SER A 60 -15.96 -0.89 7.49
C SER A 60 -17.07 -1.91 7.25
N SER A 61 -17.78 -2.32 8.32
CA SER A 61 -18.90 -3.23 8.16
C SER A 61 -20.01 -2.61 7.31
N LEU A 62 -20.76 -3.42 6.58
CA LEU A 62 -21.97 -2.97 5.88
C LEU A 62 -23.02 -2.39 6.84
N ASP A 63 -22.97 -2.81 8.10
CA ASP A 63 -23.87 -2.38 9.18
C ASP A 63 -23.45 -1.04 9.82
N ASP A 64 -22.31 -0.47 9.42
CA ASP A 64 -21.82 0.82 9.89
C ASP A 64 -21.92 1.86 8.76
N PRO A 65 -23.10 2.45 8.53
CA PRO A 65 -23.29 3.41 7.45
C PRO A 65 -22.50 4.70 7.67
N ILE A 66 -22.09 5.00 8.91
CA ILE A 66 -21.30 6.19 9.25
C ILE A 66 -19.88 6.03 8.72
N ASN A 67 -19.26 4.86 8.95
CA ASN A 67 -17.89 4.60 8.50
C ASN A 67 -17.82 3.90 7.13
N PHE A 68 -18.96 3.46 6.59
CA PHE A 68 -19.09 2.81 5.28
C PHE A 68 -20.16 3.47 4.42
N SER A 69 -19.90 4.74 4.07
CA SER A 69 -20.76 5.52 3.19
C SER A 69 -20.99 4.79 1.86
N LYS A 70 -22.07 5.18 1.15
CA LYS A 70 -22.35 4.63 -0.19
C LYS A 70 -21.16 4.87 -1.13
N THR A 71 -20.53 6.04 -1.07
CA THR A 71 -19.39 6.37 -1.93
C THR A 71 -18.21 5.44 -1.67
N VAL A 72 -17.84 5.22 -0.40
CA VAL A 72 -16.74 4.31 -0.04
C VAL A 72 -17.01 2.89 -0.52
N ARG A 73 -18.26 2.41 -0.37
CA ARG A 73 -18.68 1.09 -0.86
C ARG A 73 -18.57 0.98 -2.38
N ASP A 74 -19.04 1.98 -3.10
CA ASP A 74 -18.97 2.02 -4.56
C ASP A 74 -17.50 2.07 -5.03
N THR A 75 -16.62 2.80 -4.33
CA THR A 75 -15.18 2.81 -4.62
C THR A 75 -14.52 1.46 -4.39
N TRP A 76 -14.84 0.75 -3.31
CA TRP A 76 -14.34 -0.60 -3.08
C TRP A 76 -14.83 -1.59 -4.15
N ARG A 77 -16.11 -1.50 -4.51
CA ARG A 77 -16.69 -2.31 -5.58
C ARG A 77 -16.00 -2.05 -6.91
N TRP A 78 -15.81 -0.78 -7.28
CA TRP A 78 -15.05 -0.39 -8.45
C TRP A 78 -13.64 -0.96 -8.41
N LYS A 79 -12.94 -0.85 -7.27
CA LYS A 79 -11.59 -1.39 -7.12
C LYS A 79 -11.56 -2.91 -7.34
N ASP A 80 -12.51 -3.67 -6.80
CA ASP A 80 -12.56 -5.12 -6.96
C ASP A 80 -12.87 -5.53 -8.43
N GLU A 81 -13.78 -4.81 -9.09
CA GLU A 81 -14.18 -5.09 -10.47
C GLU A 81 -13.08 -4.67 -11.49
N VAL A 82 -12.46 -3.51 -11.27
CA VAL A 82 -11.50 -2.88 -12.21
C VAL A 82 -10.06 -3.31 -11.94
N LEU A 83 -9.59 -3.21 -10.69
CA LEU A 83 -8.21 -3.49 -10.30
C LEU A 83 -8.00 -4.95 -9.87
N GLY A 84 -9.11 -5.66 -9.60
CA GLY A 84 -9.14 -7.04 -9.15
C GLY A 84 -9.38 -7.15 -7.65
N ASP A 85 -10.08 -8.22 -7.26
CA ASP A 85 -10.44 -8.53 -5.89
C ASP A 85 -9.32 -9.22 -5.09
N GLY A 86 -8.17 -9.47 -5.74
CA GLY A 86 -6.99 -10.13 -5.15
C GLY A 86 -7.14 -11.61 -4.82
N ARG A 87 -8.21 -12.29 -5.27
CA ARG A 87 -8.34 -13.75 -5.22
C ARG A 87 -7.59 -14.42 -6.36
N ASP A 88 -7.51 -13.74 -7.50
CA ASP A 88 -6.73 -14.21 -8.65
C ASP A 88 -5.22 -14.11 -8.39
N PHE A 89 -4.50 -15.20 -8.67
CA PHE A 89 -3.03 -15.25 -8.62
C PHE A 89 -2.35 -14.25 -9.56
N PHE A 90 -3.10 -13.62 -10.47
CA PHE A 90 -2.62 -12.61 -11.42
C PHE A 90 -2.87 -11.16 -10.97
N VAL A 91 -3.35 -10.94 -9.73
CA VAL A 91 -3.51 -9.60 -9.13
C VAL A 91 -2.21 -9.21 -8.38
N PRO A 92 -1.73 -7.96 -8.46
CA PRO A 92 -2.35 -6.81 -9.13
C PRO A 92 -2.39 -6.92 -10.67
N ARG A 93 -3.43 -6.35 -11.30
CA ARG A 93 -3.54 -6.14 -12.76
C ARG A 93 -2.59 -5.01 -13.19
N PRO A 94 -1.36 -5.32 -13.68
CA PRO A 94 -0.31 -4.32 -13.78
C PRO A 94 -0.60 -3.21 -14.78
N LYS A 95 -1.17 -3.52 -15.95
CA LYS A 95 -1.51 -2.51 -16.97
C LYS A 95 -2.62 -1.58 -16.51
N THR A 96 -3.65 -2.12 -15.86
CA THR A 96 -4.75 -1.30 -15.31
C THR A 96 -4.24 -0.40 -14.18
N LEU A 97 -3.39 -0.91 -13.28
CA LEU A 97 -2.79 -0.08 -12.23
C LEU A 97 -1.87 1.02 -12.80
N HIS A 98 -1.07 0.70 -13.81
CA HIS A 98 -0.23 1.69 -14.47
C HIS A 98 -1.07 2.83 -15.06
N ALA A 99 -2.16 2.48 -15.76
CA ALA A 99 -3.08 3.47 -16.31
C ALA A 99 -3.72 4.36 -15.23
N LEU A 100 -4.05 3.79 -14.06
CA LEU A 100 -4.57 4.57 -12.93
C LEU A 100 -3.51 5.53 -12.37
N GLN A 101 -2.26 5.08 -12.23
CA GLN A 101 -1.14 5.93 -11.78
C GLN A 101 -0.89 7.08 -12.76
N GLU A 102 -0.89 6.80 -14.06
CA GLU A 102 -0.75 7.83 -15.11
C GLU A 102 -1.91 8.83 -15.08
N TYR A 103 -3.15 8.34 -14.94
CA TYR A 103 -4.33 9.20 -14.82
C TYR A 103 -4.22 10.17 -13.63
N ILE A 104 -3.81 9.68 -12.46
CA ILE A 104 -3.62 10.51 -11.26
C ILE A 104 -2.55 11.58 -11.51
N LEU A 105 -1.40 11.21 -12.08
CA LEU A 105 -0.30 12.15 -12.37
C LEU A 105 -0.72 13.20 -13.41
N GLN A 106 -1.38 12.79 -14.49
CA GLN A 106 -1.88 13.69 -15.53
C GLN A 106 -2.96 14.64 -15.00
N SER A 107 -3.86 14.14 -14.15
CA SER A 107 -4.90 14.96 -13.51
C SER A 107 -4.28 16.01 -12.58
N ALA A 108 -3.21 15.66 -11.85
CA ALA A 108 -2.51 16.61 -10.99
C ALA A 108 -1.80 17.70 -11.81
N ALA A 109 -1.17 17.33 -12.94
CA ALA A 109 -0.54 18.26 -13.86
C ALA A 109 -1.56 19.22 -14.50
N ALA A 110 -2.73 18.71 -14.91
CA ALA A 110 -3.82 19.51 -15.47
C ALA A 110 -4.42 20.50 -14.46
N HIS A 111 -4.35 20.19 -13.15
CA HIS A 111 -4.83 21.07 -12.08
C HIS A 111 -3.94 22.32 -11.86
N CYS A 112 -2.72 22.35 -12.42
CA CYS A 112 -1.73 23.40 -12.16
C CYS A 112 -1.71 24.54 -13.21
N ASP A 113 -2.79 24.77 -13.96
CA ASP A 113 -2.92 25.83 -14.99
C ASP A 113 -1.73 25.91 -15.98
N GLY A 114 -1.11 24.77 -16.29
CA GLY A 114 -0.03 24.68 -17.28
C GLY A 114 1.33 25.23 -16.83
N LYS A 115 1.53 25.59 -15.56
CA LYS A 115 2.87 25.91 -15.03
C LYS A 115 3.62 24.61 -14.71
N GLU A 116 4.21 23.99 -15.74
CA GLU A 116 4.98 22.73 -15.69
C GLU A 116 5.99 22.64 -14.53
N ILE A 117 6.55 23.78 -14.11
CA ILE A 117 7.62 23.85 -13.09
C ILE A 117 7.09 23.57 -11.66
N ASN A 118 5.77 23.56 -11.44
CA ASN A 118 5.17 23.45 -10.12
C ASN A 118 4.18 22.30 -9.95
N SER A 119 4.45 21.12 -10.52
CA SER A 119 3.66 19.95 -10.14
C SER A 119 3.80 19.70 -8.63
N TRP A 120 2.68 19.74 -7.91
CA TRP A 120 2.64 19.43 -6.48
C TRP A 120 2.72 17.92 -6.22
N LEU A 121 2.56 17.10 -7.26
CA LEU A 121 2.65 15.64 -7.22
C LEU A 121 3.72 15.14 -8.22
N LEU A 122 4.69 14.35 -7.76
CA LEU A 122 5.78 13.84 -8.59
C LEU A 122 5.67 12.36 -8.92
N GLU A 123 5.35 11.54 -7.93
CA GLU A 123 5.33 10.08 -8.07
C GLU A 123 4.02 9.53 -7.49
N CYS A 124 3.48 8.50 -8.14
CA CYS A 124 2.29 7.80 -7.68
C CYS A 124 2.46 6.29 -7.89
N VAL A 125 2.21 5.51 -6.84
CA VAL A 125 2.17 4.05 -6.90
C VAL A 125 0.92 3.54 -6.22
N VAL A 126 0.23 2.60 -6.86
CA VAL A 126 -0.99 1.98 -6.30
C VAL A 126 -0.70 0.54 -5.89
N LEU A 127 -0.96 0.23 -4.63
CA LEU A 127 -0.94 -1.12 -4.07
C LEU A 127 -2.37 -1.59 -3.83
N SER A 128 -2.86 -2.47 -4.72
CA SER A 128 -4.22 -3.02 -4.65
C SER A 128 -4.19 -4.55 -4.57
N ASN A 129 -4.88 -5.11 -3.56
CA ASN A 129 -5.13 -6.55 -3.43
C ASN A 129 -6.42 -6.83 -2.65
N CYS A 130 -6.68 -8.08 -2.28
CA CYS A 130 -7.90 -8.50 -1.58
C CYS A 130 -8.09 -7.90 -0.18
N ALA A 131 -7.03 -7.38 0.42
CA ALA A 131 -7.04 -6.86 1.78
C ALA A 131 -6.95 -5.33 1.83
N ARG A 132 -6.33 -4.70 0.83
CA ARG A 132 -5.96 -3.29 0.88
C ARG A 132 -6.09 -2.60 -0.48
N PHE A 133 -6.38 -1.32 -0.42
CA PHE A 133 -6.28 -0.39 -1.53
C PHE A 133 -5.52 0.84 -1.01
N GLU A 134 -4.23 0.91 -1.36
CA GLU A 134 -3.30 1.92 -0.85
C GLU A 134 -2.68 2.69 -2.01
N ILE A 135 -2.63 4.01 -1.87
CA ILE A 135 -2.03 4.93 -2.84
C ILE A 135 -0.86 5.62 -2.14
N ILE A 136 0.33 5.47 -2.72
CA ILE A 136 1.58 6.05 -2.22
C ILE A 136 1.95 7.19 -3.16
N LEU A 137 2.16 8.38 -2.61
CA LEU A 137 2.44 9.60 -3.35
C LEU A 137 3.71 10.25 -2.86
N LEU A 138 4.42 10.93 -3.77
CA LEU A 138 5.44 11.91 -3.42
C LEU A 138 4.90 13.29 -3.79
N ALA A 139 4.48 14.07 -2.80
CA ALA A 139 3.74 15.31 -3.00
C ALA A 139 4.22 16.43 -2.05
N ARG A 140 3.87 17.68 -2.36
CA ARG A 140 4.26 18.87 -1.55
C ARG A 140 3.33 19.16 -0.37
N ASP A 141 2.03 18.93 -0.55
CA ASP A 141 1.00 19.33 0.43
C ASP A 141 -0.03 18.20 0.63
N LYS A 142 -0.20 17.80 1.88
CA LYS A 142 -1.16 16.77 2.30
C LYS A 142 -2.60 17.21 2.12
N ALA A 143 -2.94 18.46 2.44
CA ALA A 143 -4.33 18.93 2.51
C ALA A 143 -5.01 18.86 1.14
N THR A 144 -4.31 19.31 0.10
CA THR A 144 -4.77 19.22 -1.29
C THR A 144 -4.81 17.78 -1.81
N THR A 145 -4.01 16.89 -1.24
CA THR A 145 -3.82 15.54 -1.77
C THR A 145 -5.06 14.67 -1.61
N LEU A 146 -5.72 14.70 -0.45
CA LEU A 146 -6.83 13.77 -0.17
C LEU A 146 -8.09 14.10 -0.96
N GLU A 147 -8.46 15.38 -1.03
CA GLU A 147 -9.61 15.84 -1.82
C GLU A 147 -9.37 15.55 -3.32
N PHE A 148 -8.16 15.84 -3.81
CA PHE A 148 -7.77 15.52 -5.19
C PHE A 148 -7.87 14.01 -5.50
N LEU A 149 -7.29 13.17 -4.64
CA LEU A 149 -7.35 11.72 -4.81
C LEU A 149 -8.79 11.22 -4.82
N SER A 150 -9.62 11.74 -3.90
CA SER A 150 -11.04 11.40 -3.83
C SER A 150 -11.77 11.82 -5.10
N GLY A 151 -11.45 12.99 -5.67
CA GLY A 151 -11.94 13.43 -6.96
C GLY A 151 -11.58 12.46 -8.09
N CYS A 152 -10.31 12.06 -8.18
CA CYS A 152 -9.84 11.09 -9.17
C CYS A 152 -10.60 9.75 -9.07
N LEU A 153 -10.77 9.23 -7.86
CA LEU A 153 -11.45 7.95 -7.64
C LEU A 153 -12.95 8.02 -7.92
N VAL A 154 -13.61 9.12 -7.54
CA VAL A 154 -15.03 9.37 -7.84
C VAL A 154 -15.25 9.47 -9.36
N ALA A 155 -14.38 10.18 -10.07
CA ALA A 155 -14.44 10.28 -11.53
C ALA A 155 -14.28 8.91 -12.21
N GLN A 156 -13.31 8.09 -11.78
CA GLN A 156 -13.12 6.72 -12.31
C GLN A 156 -14.27 5.77 -11.95
N THR A 157 -14.84 5.93 -10.76
CA THR A 157 -16.00 5.13 -10.35
C THR A 157 -17.21 5.44 -11.24
N GLN A 158 -17.41 6.70 -11.63
CA GLN A 158 -18.50 7.12 -12.53
C GLN A 158 -18.29 6.70 -13.97
N SER A 159 -17.09 6.89 -14.51
CA SER A 159 -16.79 6.47 -15.89
C SER A 159 -17.08 4.99 -16.05
N PHE A 160 -16.77 4.20 -15.01
CA PHE A 160 -17.09 2.78 -14.97
C PHE A 160 -18.59 2.48 -14.94
N THR A 161 -19.41 3.22 -14.20
CA THR A 161 -20.88 3.02 -14.20
C THR A 161 -21.54 3.39 -15.51
N ASP A 162 -20.93 4.30 -16.27
CA ASP A 162 -21.44 4.78 -17.56
C ASP A 162 -21.07 3.81 -18.71
N LEU A 163 -20.17 2.84 -18.49
CA LEU A 163 -19.80 1.84 -19.50
C LEU A 163 -20.95 0.84 -19.72
N PRO A 164 -21.37 0.60 -20.99
CA PRO A 164 -22.40 -0.38 -21.29
C PRO A 164 -21.96 -1.76 -20.81
N PHE A 165 -22.82 -2.38 -19.98
CA PHE A 165 -22.66 -3.65 -19.23
C PHE A 165 -22.08 -4.84 -20.03
N LYS A 166 -22.00 -4.76 -21.36
CA LYS A 166 -21.48 -5.82 -22.26
C LYS A 166 -19.97 -5.79 -22.50
N GLN A 167 -19.24 -4.71 -22.18
CA GLN A 167 -17.76 -4.69 -22.28
C GLN A 167 -17.06 -5.05 -20.96
N LEU A 168 -17.79 -5.06 -19.84
CA LEU A 168 -17.26 -5.28 -18.49
C LEU A 168 -17.00 -6.74 -18.12
N GLN A 169 -17.33 -7.69 -19.01
CA GLN A 169 -17.08 -9.11 -18.77
C GLN A 169 -15.65 -9.56 -19.03
N THR A 170 -14.76 -8.69 -19.51
CA THR A 170 -13.35 -9.05 -19.61
C THR A 170 -12.62 -8.75 -18.31
N SER A 171 -12.47 -9.79 -17.51
CA SER A 171 -11.55 -9.96 -16.36
C SER A 171 -10.06 -9.71 -16.66
N PHE A 172 -9.75 -9.07 -17.80
CA PHE A 172 -8.39 -8.93 -18.31
C PHE A 172 -7.74 -7.63 -17.80
N ASP A 173 -6.46 -7.76 -17.48
CA ASP A 173 -5.56 -6.64 -17.26
C ASP A 173 -5.42 -5.79 -18.53
N ARG A 174 -6.15 -4.67 -18.58
CA ARG A 174 -6.24 -3.77 -19.73
C ARG A 174 -6.16 -2.31 -19.27
N PRO A 175 -5.34 -1.47 -19.93
CA PRO A 175 -5.30 -0.02 -19.65
C PRO A 175 -6.67 0.65 -19.83
N GLY A 176 -7.45 0.23 -20.83
CA GLY A 176 -8.75 0.82 -21.16
C GLY A 176 -9.86 0.64 -20.12
N ASN A 177 -9.59 -0.04 -19.00
CA ASN A 177 -10.52 -0.06 -17.86
C ASN A 177 -10.41 1.21 -16.99
N ILE A 178 -9.40 2.04 -17.23
CA ILE A 178 -9.25 3.39 -16.66
C ILE A 178 -9.59 4.39 -17.75
N ASP A 179 -10.51 5.29 -17.47
CA ASP A 179 -10.86 6.37 -18.39
C ASP A 179 -9.90 7.55 -18.18
N GLY A 180 -8.92 7.68 -19.08
CA GLY A 180 -7.92 8.75 -19.03
C GLY A 180 -8.51 10.17 -19.14
N LEU A 181 -9.77 10.31 -19.55
CA LEU A 181 -10.47 11.58 -19.70
C LEU A 181 -11.54 11.80 -18.61
N ALA A 182 -11.65 10.90 -17.64
CA ALA A 182 -12.64 11.00 -16.58
C ALA A 182 -12.48 12.30 -15.80
N LYS A 183 -13.59 13.02 -15.63
CA LYS A 183 -13.67 14.26 -14.85
C LYS A 183 -14.80 14.15 -13.84
N VAL A 184 -14.62 14.77 -12.68
CA VAL A 184 -15.68 14.89 -11.68
C VAL A 184 -16.79 15.76 -12.25
N LYS A 185 -18.01 15.22 -12.34
CA LYS A 185 -19.20 16.00 -12.68
C LYS A 185 -19.59 16.87 -11.48
N GLU A 186 -20.13 18.06 -11.74
CA GLU A 186 -20.53 19.01 -10.68
C GLU A 186 -21.49 18.39 -9.66
N ALA A 187 -22.43 17.56 -10.14
CA ALA A 187 -23.41 16.85 -9.31
C ALA A 187 -22.77 15.87 -8.30
N ASP A 188 -21.51 15.49 -8.50
CA ASP A 188 -20.81 14.51 -7.68
C ASP A 188 -19.79 15.13 -6.72
N ARG A 189 -19.71 16.46 -6.61
CA ARG A 189 -18.85 17.13 -5.61
C ARG A 189 -19.13 16.67 -4.18
N GLN A 190 -20.39 16.40 -3.85
CA GLN A 190 -20.75 15.88 -2.53
C GLN A 190 -20.13 14.50 -2.27
N ARG A 191 -20.00 13.65 -3.30
CA ARG A 191 -19.35 12.34 -3.18
C ARG A 191 -17.84 12.49 -3.01
N VAL A 192 -17.23 13.48 -3.68
CA VAL A 192 -15.82 13.81 -3.46
C VAL A 192 -15.60 14.24 -2.02
N SER A 193 -16.41 15.16 -1.51
CA SER A 193 -16.34 15.60 -0.11
C SER A 193 -16.54 14.45 0.88
N ASP A 194 -17.53 13.58 0.66
CA ASP A 194 -17.79 12.39 1.49
C ASP A 194 -16.59 11.42 1.47
N LEU A 195 -16.06 11.09 0.29
CA LEU A 195 -14.90 10.21 0.19
C LEU A 195 -13.63 10.84 0.78
N ALA A 196 -13.48 12.17 0.71
CA ALA A 196 -12.32 12.89 1.23
C ALA A 196 -12.29 13.00 2.76
N GLU A 197 -13.32 12.56 3.46
CA GLU A 197 -13.32 12.61 4.92
C GLU A 197 -12.25 11.67 5.52
N GLU A 198 -11.43 12.21 6.42
CA GLU A 198 -10.30 11.47 7.02
C GLU A 198 -10.70 10.17 7.71
N ARG A 199 -11.95 10.08 8.20
CA ARG A 199 -12.46 8.86 8.82
C ARG A 199 -12.42 7.64 7.90
N HIS A 200 -12.48 7.83 6.57
CA HIS A 200 -12.43 6.77 5.58
C HIS A 200 -11.01 6.37 5.15
N TRP A 201 -9.98 7.07 5.62
CA TRP A 201 -8.60 6.82 5.24
C TRP A 201 -7.70 6.56 6.45
N ASN A 202 -6.76 5.63 6.31
CA ASN A 202 -5.56 5.61 7.12
C ASN A 202 -4.49 6.40 6.36
N GLN A 203 -3.93 7.41 7.02
CA GLN A 203 -2.96 8.31 6.41
C GLN A 203 -1.62 8.16 7.11
N LEU A 204 -0.55 8.00 6.34
CA LEU A 204 0.82 8.05 6.82
C LEU A 204 1.59 9.11 6.04
N GLU A 205 2.52 9.76 6.72
CA GLU A 205 3.35 10.83 6.21
C GLU A 205 4.79 10.59 6.64
N GLY A 206 5.75 10.99 5.82
CA GLY A 206 7.16 10.68 6.01
C GLY A 206 7.56 9.35 5.39
N ALA A 207 8.65 9.37 4.63
CA ALA A 207 9.25 8.18 4.03
C ALA A 207 9.52 7.06 5.05
N GLU A 208 9.91 7.40 6.28
CA GLU A 208 10.16 6.42 7.36
C GLU A 208 8.89 5.67 7.78
N ASN A 209 7.80 6.40 8.05
CA ASN A 209 6.54 5.81 8.48
C ASN A 209 5.92 4.95 7.37
N VAL A 210 5.97 5.44 6.13
CA VAL A 210 5.52 4.70 4.95
C VAL A 210 6.37 3.44 4.75
N CYS A 211 7.70 3.53 4.85
CA CYS A 211 8.58 2.37 4.73
C CYS A 211 8.31 1.33 5.83
N ARG A 212 8.15 1.79 7.09
CA ARG A 212 7.82 0.93 8.22
C ARG A 212 6.51 0.16 7.97
N HIS A 213 5.47 0.87 7.53
CA HIS A 213 4.19 0.26 7.17
C HIS A 213 4.33 -0.79 6.05
N LEU A 214 5.05 -0.46 4.98
CA LEU A 214 5.31 -1.41 3.89
C LEU A 214 6.11 -2.63 4.36
N CYS A 215 7.08 -2.47 5.26
CA CYS A 215 7.81 -3.58 5.89
C CYS A 215 6.85 -4.48 6.69
N MET A 216 5.93 -3.90 7.46
CA MET A 216 4.92 -4.67 8.20
C MET A 216 3.96 -5.42 7.26
N ILE A 217 3.58 -4.82 6.13
CA ILE A 217 2.81 -5.49 5.07
C ILE A 217 3.61 -6.66 4.52
N ALA A 218 4.86 -6.42 4.13
CA ALA A 218 5.73 -7.43 3.56
C ALA A 218 5.95 -8.58 4.54
N ALA A 219 6.05 -8.31 5.85
CA ALA A 219 6.12 -9.31 6.91
C ALA A 219 4.81 -10.09 7.12
N GLY A 220 3.68 -9.64 6.57
CA GLY A 220 2.36 -10.24 6.81
C GLY A 220 1.79 -9.87 8.18
N MET A 221 2.29 -8.79 8.80
CA MET A 221 1.96 -8.34 10.15
C MET A 221 1.12 -7.06 10.19
N ALA A 222 0.96 -6.38 9.05
CA ALA A 222 0.10 -5.21 8.97
C ALA A 222 -1.37 -5.59 9.02
N ASP A 223 -2.18 -4.69 9.58
CA ASP A 223 -3.63 -4.79 9.56
C ASP A 223 -4.16 -4.96 8.13
N ARG A 224 -5.31 -5.64 8.03
CA ARG A 224 -6.03 -5.83 6.78
C ARG A 224 -7.27 -4.95 6.83
N PRO A 225 -7.29 -3.81 6.12
CA PRO A 225 -8.44 -2.92 6.10
C PRO A 225 -9.76 -3.68 5.92
N SER A 226 -9.83 -4.64 4.99
CA SER A 226 -11.05 -5.43 4.72
C SER A 226 -11.57 -6.31 5.88
N ARG A 227 -10.84 -6.40 6.99
CA ARG A 227 -11.18 -7.22 8.16
C ARG A 227 -10.72 -6.51 9.45
N PRO A 228 -11.37 -5.39 9.83
CA PRO A 228 -10.97 -4.63 11.01
C PRO A 228 -11.11 -5.45 12.29
N GLY A 229 -10.21 -5.24 13.26
CA GLY A 229 -10.25 -5.85 14.59
C GLY A 229 -9.87 -7.33 14.67
N ARG A 230 -9.60 -8.00 13.55
CA ARG A 230 -9.14 -9.38 13.56
C ARG A 230 -7.64 -9.44 13.83
N THR A 231 -7.23 -10.13 14.90
CA THR A 231 -5.83 -10.42 15.14
C THR A 231 -5.30 -11.35 14.04
N PHE A 232 -4.23 -10.92 13.36
CA PHE A 232 -3.55 -11.74 12.36
C PHE A 232 -2.30 -12.35 12.99
N PRO A 233 -2.29 -13.67 13.28
CA PRO A 233 -1.07 -14.30 13.77
C PRO A 233 0.01 -14.19 12.70
N PHE A 234 1.23 -13.89 13.12
CA PHE A 234 2.38 -13.91 12.22
C PHE A 234 2.64 -15.36 11.76
N GLN A 235 2.45 -15.62 10.46
CA GLN A 235 2.60 -16.94 9.85
C GLN A 235 3.63 -16.89 8.71
N PRO A 236 4.94 -16.88 9.02
CA PRO A 236 6.00 -16.67 8.03
C PRO A 236 6.06 -17.74 6.94
N PHE A 237 5.57 -18.95 7.21
CA PHE A 237 5.56 -20.08 6.27
C PHE A 237 4.20 -20.32 5.60
N SER A 238 3.19 -19.50 5.90
CA SER A 238 1.90 -19.58 5.23
C SER A 238 2.05 -19.20 3.77
N SER A 239 1.73 -20.12 2.86
CA SER A 239 1.72 -19.85 1.42
C SER A 239 0.79 -18.68 1.06
N ARG A 240 -0.32 -18.57 1.80
CA ARG A 240 -1.27 -17.47 1.68
C ARG A 240 -0.64 -16.13 2.07
N ASP A 241 0.08 -16.07 3.18
CA ASP A 241 0.72 -14.82 3.64
C ASP A 241 2.05 -14.53 2.94
N ALA A 242 2.65 -15.51 2.28
CA ALA A 242 3.76 -15.30 1.35
C ALA A 242 3.31 -14.59 0.06
N HIS A 243 2.03 -14.70 -0.31
CA HIS A 243 1.49 -14.08 -1.53
C HIS A 243 1.65 -12.55 -1.54
N ILE A 244 1.68 -11.90 -0.37
CA ILE A 244 1.90 -10.45 -0.27
C ILE A 244 3.26 -10.02 -0.84
N LEU A 245 4.31 -10.86 -0.73
CA LEU A 245 5.63 -10.56 -1.28
C LEU A 245 5.60 -10.56 -2.81
N LEU A 246 4.85 -11.49 -3.41
CA LEU A 246 4.67 -11.50 -4.86
C LEU A 246 3.89 -10.27 -5.33
N GLN A 247 2.86 -9.87 -4.59
CA GLN A 247 2.09 -8.66 -4.89
C GLN A 247 2.97 -7.40 -4.78
N LEU A 248 3.74 -7.25 -3.71
CA LEU A 248 4.70 -6.14 -3.55
C LEU A 248 5.78 -6.15 -4.64
N LYS A 249 6.26 -7.32 -5.08
CA LYS A 249 7.21 -7.44 -6.19
C LYS A 249 6.60 -6.90 -7.49
N ARG A 250 5.34 -7.26 -7.79
CA ARG A 250 4.62 -6.75 -8.96
C ARG A 250 4.35 -5.25 -8.85
N THR A 251 3.99 -4.75 -7.67
CA THR A 251 3.84 -3.31 -7.43
C THR A 251 5.17 -2.58 -7.66
N LEU A 252 6.30 -3.15 -7.22
CA LEU A 252 7.64 -2.62 -7.52
C LEU A 252 7.92 -2.61 -9.03
N GLU A 253 7.52 -3.64 -9.77
CA GLU A 253 7.65 -3.70 -11.23
C GLU A 253 6.81 -2.63 -11.95
N ASN A 254 5.68 -2.21 -11.36
CA ASN A 254 4.82 -1.11 -11.83
C ASN A 254 5.29 0.27 -11.38
N ALA A 255 6.19 0.36 -10.40
CA ALA A 255 6.72 1.62 -9.86
C ALA A 255 7.92 2.15 -10.66
N ARG A 256 8.06 1.81 -11.95
CA ARG A 256 9.22 2.21 -12.78
C ARG A 256 9.34 3.71 -12.95
N SER A 257 8.22 4.42 -13.03
CA SER A 257 8.14 5.88 -13.10
C SER A 257 8.23 6.57 -11.72
N ALA A 258 8.33 5.79 -10.64
CA ALA A 258 8.32 6.27 -9.26
C ALA A 258 9.56 5.74 -8.50
N PRO A 259 10.78 6.17 -8.86
CA PRO A 259 12.02 5.58 -8.35
C PRO A 259 12.20 5.71 -6.83
N ARG A 260 11.70 6.79 -6.22
CA ARG A 260 11.84 7.01 -4.77
C ARG A 260 10.87 6.12 -4.00
N ILE A 261 9.63 6.00 -4.46
CA ILE A 261 8.67 5.05 -3.89
C ILE A 261 9.12 3.59 -4.12
N ALA A 262 9.69 3.29 -5.29
CA ALA A 262 10.26 1.99 -5.61
C ALA A 262 11.39 1.58 -4.64
N LEU A 263 12.18 2.54 -4.14
CA LEU A 263 13.19 2.27 -3.12
C LEU A 263 12.54 1.78 -1.81
N LEU A 264 11.45 2.40 -1.36
CA LEU A 264 10.72 1.97 -0.16
C LEU A 264 10.16 0.55 -0.32
N LEU A 265 9.59 0.24 -1.49
CA LEU A 265 9.10 -1.10 -1.82
C LEU A 265 10.21 -2.16 -1.82
N ARG A 266 11.43 -1.80 -2.27
CA ARG A 266 12.59 -2.71 -2.20
C ARG A 266 12.97 -3.03 -0.75
N TYR A 267 13.03 -2.02 0.12
CA TYR A 267 13.31 -2.24 1.53
C TYR A 267 12.25 -3.12 2.19
N ALA A 268 10.97 -2.88 1.89
CA ALA A 268 9.88 -3.73 2.34
C ALA A 268 10.05 -5.20 1.90
N LEU A 269 10.39 -5.45 0.63
CA LEU A 269 10.64 -6.80 0.13
C LEU A 269 11.85 -7.48 0.79
N ILE A 270 12.93 -6.72 1.06
CA ILE A 270 14.10 -7.23 1.77
C ILE A 270 13.72 -7.65 3.19
N ALA A 271 13.02 -6.77 3.93
CA ALA A 271 12.55 -7.04 5.28
C ALA A 271 11.62 -8.26 5.28
N GLY A 272 10.64 -8.30 4.38
CA GLY A 272 9.70 -9.41 4.22
C GLY A 272 10.37 -10.76 3.94
N LYS A 273 11.43 -10.78 3.11
CA LYS A 273 12.24 -11.99 2.89
C LYS A 273 13.06 -12.38 4.12
N ALA A 274 13.62 -11.39 4.82
CA ALA A 274 14.44 -11.63 6.01
C ALA A 274 13.60 -12.28 7.13
N VAL A 275 12.39 -11.77 7.41
CA VAL A 275 11.50 -12.32 8.45
C VAL A 275 10.91 -13.70 8.11
N ARG A 276 11.21 -14.24 6.93
CA ARG A 276 10.80 -15.59 6.50
C ARG A 276 11.98 -16.53 6.31
N ASN A 277 13.21 -16.09 6.59
CA ASN A 277 14.40 -16.90 6.44
C ASN A 277 14.84 -17.49 7.79
N PRO A 278 14.65 -18.80 8.05
CA PRO A 278 15.04 -19.46 9.29
C PRO A 278 16.56 -19.56 9.52
N GLU A 279 17.36 -19.23 8.50
CA GLU A 279 18.82 -19.12 8.62
C GLU A 279 19.24 -17.77 9.20
N LYS A 280 18.38 -16.74 9.06
CA LYS A 280 18.62 -15.40 9.59
C LYS A 280 18.01 -15.15 10.96
N ILE A 281 16.88 -15.80 11.24
CA ILE A 281 16.16 -15.73 12.52
C ILE A 281 15.89 -17.17 12.94
N GLU A 282 16.69 -17.69 13.87
CA GLU A 282 16.67 -19.09 14.28
C GLU A 282 15.33 -19.46 14.95
N GLU A 283 14.71 -18.51 15.64
CA GLU A 283 13.43 -18.64 16.32
C GLU A 283 12.31 -19.02 15.35
N LEU A 284 12.41 -18.62 14.08
CA LEU A 284 11.45 -19.02 13.05
C LEU A 284 11.40 -20.54 12.85
N ARG A 285 12.47 -21.28 13.18
CA ARG A 285 12.47 -22.75 13.10
C ARG A 285 11.38 -23.36 13.99
N LYS A 286 11.06 -22.71 15.13
CA LYS A 286 9.98 -23.11 16.03
C LYS A 286 8.61 -23.01 15.35
N LEU A 287 8.46 -22.06 14.42
CA LEU A 287 7.22 -21.84 13.68
C LEU A 287 7.07 -22.76 12.45
N ARG A 288 8.13 -23.45 12.00
CA ARG A 288 8.13 -24.25 10.76
C ARG A 288 7.11 -25.39 10.75
N ARG A 289 6.73 -25.89 11.92
CA ARG A 289 5.73 -26.96 12.08
C ARG A 289 4.29 -26.44 11.91
N TYR A 290 4.09 -25.13 11.92
CA TYR A 290 2.78 -24.46 11.81
C TYR A 290 2.66 -23.76 10.46
N GLY A 291 1.46 -23.76 9.86
CA GLY A 291 1.19 -23.00 8.63
C GLY A 291 1.69 -23.60 7.31
N THR A 292 2.24 -24.82 7.29
CA THR A 292 2.68 -25.50 6.05
C THR A 292 1.53 -26.02 5.17
N GLY A 293 0.27 -25.84 5.59
CA GLY A 293 -0.91 -26.27 4.83
C GLY A 293 -1.11 -27.79 4.73
N ASN A 294 -0.16 -28.59 5.23
CA ASN A 294 -0.16 -30.05 5.10
C ASN A 294 -0.94 -30.77 6.22
N THR A 295 -1.34 -30.09 7.29
CA THR A 295 -2.08 -30.71 8.39
C THR A 295 -3.51 -30.21 8.43
N LYS A 296 -4.44 -31.17 8.39
CA LYS A 296 -5.90 -30.98 8.57
C LYS A 296 -6.27 -30.42 9.97
N TYR A 297 -5.30 -30.30 10.87
CA TYR A 297 -5.45 -29.82 12.24
C TYR A 297 -4.46 -28.70 12.55
N ASP A 298 -5.01 -27.70 13.25
CA ASP A 298 -4.53 -26.37 13.63
C ASP A 298 -3.24 -25.83 12.99
N SER A 299 -3.44 -24.80 12.16
CA SER A 299 -2.37 -24.04 11.51
C SER A 299 -1.80 -22.93 12.41
N THR A 300 -2.35 -22.77 13.62
CA THR A 300 -2.03 -21.67 14.52
C THR A 300 -1.00 -22.13 15.55
N PRO A 301 0.17 -21.48 15.65
CA PRO A 301 1.11 -21.78 16.73
C PRO A 301 0.47 -21.43 18.09
N PRO A 302 0.78 -22.19 19.16
CA PRO A 302 0.35 -21.81 20.52
C PRO A 302 0.82 -20.39 20.88
N SER A 303 0.01 -19.63 21.61
CA SER A 303 0.27 -18.21 21.91
C SER A 303 1.66 -17.97 22.52
N HIS A 304 2.12 -18.83 23.43
CA HIS A 304 3.45 -18.71 24.04
C HIS A 304 4.60 -18.88 23.04
N VAL A 305 4.45 -19.71 22.01
CA VAL A 305 5.46 -19.86 20.95
C VAL A 305 5.49 -18.60 20.10
N LEU A 306 4.31 -18.08 19.75
CA LEU A 306 4.18 -16.85 18.98
C LEU A 306 4.77 -15.65 19.74
N GLU A 307 4.42 -15.49 21.02
CA GLU A 307 4.97 -14.46 21.91
C GLU A 307 6.49 -14.54 22.00
N HIS A 308 7.05 -15.73 22.14
CA HIS A 308 8.49 -15.90 22.20
C HIS A 308 9.19 -15.51 20.89
N VAL A 309 8.66 -15.90 19.73
CA VAL A 309 9.26 -15.55 18.43
C VAL A 309 9.12 -14.06 18.10
N THR A 310 8.07 -13.41 18.61
CA THR A 310 7.80 -11.98 18.36
C THR A 310 8.49 -11.04 19.34
N GLN A 311 9.02 -11.58 20.45
CA GLN A 311 9.87 -10.86 21.40
C GLN A 311 11.34 -10.78 20.96
N VAL A 312 11.75 -11.64 20.02
CA VAL A 312 13.10 -11.62 19.44
C VAL A 312 13.13 -10.65 18.27
#